data_AF-A0A970JCW0-F1
#
_entry.id   AF-A0A970JCW0-F1
#
_cell.length_a   1.000
_cell.length_b   1.000
_cell.length_c   1.000
_cell.angle_alpha   90.00
_cell.angle_beta   90.00
_cell.angle_gamma   90.00
#
_symmetry.space_group_name_H-M   'P 1'
#
loop_
_entity.id
_entity.type
_entity.pdbx_description
1 polymer ?
#
loop_
_entity_poly.entity_id
_entity_poly.type
_entity_poly.pdbx_seq_one_letter_code
_entity_poly.pdbx_strand_id
1 'polypeptide(L)'
;MRYLKNALSLVLVICMLFSVAVFADDEEILTQTDAVTFSDVDPTTVTGQSIYGLANLKILNGYPDGTFRPDDTITRAEFTVVITNFLNLSNIGVADDVLTGFPDLDNDPTKVWARKYVYLAVTNGIIKGYPELDGTYTFRADNPVTYEEAVKMVVCALGYEPMATQVVYDHWATGYMMVAQQLGILKNALGVAQSAPVSRGIVANIVYSSLTVDRMVPTVLADGSISYVKEKNSSVISDIIKKDEVSGIVTATYLSGIDTDNPGFTQRFIEVDDVRYVLSGSVADYEALLGKKIKAYAQKSDNEDYPVLTNLQEVGNKEKTVNVMLIEEITPSQITYYESIDASRSSTLKLDSNYSVIFNGKYVGDYNIRDIVDDVSCGYVEFLDNDGDGRYEILKITSYDVYVVSSYSTTERKIRDLYYTDKTFTVPDESTVELTII
;
A
#
# COMPACT_ATOMS: atom_id res chain seq x y z
N MET A 1 39.30 -53.52 -6.65
CA MET A 1 39.53 -52.38 -5.71
C MET A 1 40.07 -51.09 -6.36
N ARG A 2 40.39 -51.04 -7.66
CA ARG A 2 40.88 -49.81 -8.31
C ARG A 2 39.79 -48.87 -8.86
N TYR A 3 38.55 -49.37 -9.00
CA TYR A 3 37.38 -48.57 -9.40
C TYR A 3 36.52 -48.09 -8.22
N LEU A 4 36.74 -48.59 -7.00
CA LEU A 4 36.01 -48.15 -5.81
C LEU A 4 36.59 -46.86 -5.19
N LYS A 5 37.84 -46.51 -5.51
CA LYS A 5 38.51 -45.29 -5.02
C LYS A 5 38.12 -44.03 -5.82
N ASN A 6 37.74 -44.19 -7.09
CA ASN A 6 37.34 -43.06 -7.95
C ASN A 6 35.85 -42.72 -7.79
N ALA A 7 35.02 -43.67 -7.35
CA ALA A 7 33.61 -43.43 -7.04
C ALA A 7 33.43 -42.73 -5.68
N LEU A 8 34.25 -43.05 -4.67
CA LEU A 8 34.20 -42.38 -3.37
C LEU A 8 34.66 -40.91 -3.43
N SER A 9 35.62 -40.60 -4.31
CA SER A 9 36.10 -39.23 -4.52
C SER A 9 35.11 -38.35 -5.28
N LEU A 10 34.16 -38.92 -6.03
CA LEU A 10 33.15 -38.17 -6.77
C LEU A 10 31.92 -37.84 -5.89
N VAL A 11 31.58 -38.72 -4.95
CA VAL A 11 30.47 -38.52 -4.00
C VAL A 11 30.87 -37.54 -2.88
N LEU A 12 32.15 -37.48 -2.50
CA LEU A 12 32.63 -36.57 -1.46
C LEU A 12 32.72 -35.10 -1.93
N VAL A 13 32.81 -34.85 -3.23
CA VAL A 13 32.87 -33.48 -3.82
C VAL A 13 31.47 -32.85 -3.90
N ILE A 14 30.40 -33.64 -4.00
CA ILE A 14 29.02 -33.14 -4.03
C ILE A 14 28.52 -32.74 -2.62
N CYS A 15 29.05 -33.36 -1.56
CA CYS A 15 28.71 -32.99 -0.18
C CYS A 15 29.50 -31.81 0.39
N MET A 16 30.61 -31.38 -0.23
CA MET A 16 31.39 -30.20 0.22
C MET A 16 30.92 -28.87 -0.40
N LEU A 17 29.91 -28.88 -1.29
CA LEU A 17 29.32 -27.66 -1.86
C LEU A 17 28.30 -26.97 -0.94
N PHE A 18 28.08 -27.47 0.29
CA PHE A 18 27.16 -26.87 1.27
C PHE A 18 27.84 -26.09 2.41
N SER A 19 29.13 -25.76 2.29
CA SER A 19 29.78 -24.89 3.29
C SER A 19 30.84 -23.97 2.68
N VAL A 20 30.42 -22.82 2.14
CA VAL A 20 31.26 -21.62 2.11
C VAL A 20 30.38 -20.43 2.42
N ALA A 21 30.48 -19.91 3.65
CA ALA A 21 30.20 -18.51 3.89
C ALA A 21 31.32 -17.73 3.21
N VAL A 22 31.00 -17.04 2.11
CA VAL A 22 31.93 -16.08 1.50
C VAL A 22 31.82 -14.79 2.31
N PHE A 23 32.78 -14.57 3.19
CA PHE A 23 33.17 -13.23 3.59
C PHE A 23 34.37 -12.85 2.73
N ALA A 24 34.16 -11.91 1.82
CA ALA A 24 35.24 -11.18 1.16
C ALA A 24 34.73 -9.75 0.95
N ASP A 25 35.39 -8.82 1.65
CA ASP A 25 35.29 -7.38 1.46
C ASP A 25 35.79 -6.97 0.06
N ASP A 26 35.46 -5.73 -0.29
CA ASP A 26 35.94 -4.90 -1.40
C ASP A 26 35.05 -4.86 -2.68
N GLU A 27 34.06 -3.96 -2.58
CA GLU A 27 33.77 -2.87 -3.53
C GLU A 27 33.99 -3.16 -5.04
N GLU A 28 32.95 -3.69 -5.71
CA GLU A 28 32.73 -3.41 -7.12
C GLU A 28 31.23 -3.15 -7.37
N ILE A 29 30.96 -1.99 -7.96
CA ILE A 29 29.65 -1.45 -8.31
C ILE A 29 28.95 -2.37 -9.31
N LEU A 30 27.76 -2.87 -8.96
CA LEU A 30 26.81 -3.45 -9.92
C LEU A 30 25.43 -2.82 -9.75
N THR A 31 25.24 -1.72 -10.47
CA THR A 31 23.93 -1.27 -10.94
C THR A 31 23.39 -2.28 -11.96
N GLN A 32 22.80 -3.37 -11.48
CA GLN A 32 21.88 -4.21 -12.25
C GLN A 32 20.98 -4.97 -11.26
N THR A 33 19.77 -4.47 -11.05
CA THR A 33 18.68 -5.31 -10.55
C THR A 33 18.41 -6.33 -11.66
N ASP A 34 19.07 -7.49 -11.59
CA ASP A 34 18.83 -8.58 -12.54
C ASP A 34 17.34 -8.91 -12.51
N ALA A 35 16.67 -8.63 -13.63
CA ALA A 35 15.30 -9.02 -13.83
C ALA A 35 15.23 -10.54 -13.65
N VAL A 36 14.38 -11.01 -12.74
CA VAL A 36 14.13 -12.44 -12.58
C VAL A 36 13.70 -13.00 -13.94
N THR A 37 14.43 -13.98 -14.45
CA THR A 37 14.17 -14.64 -15.74
C THR A 37 14.23 -16.15 -15.58
N PHE A 38 13.39 -16.87 -16.31
CA PHE A 38 13.38 -18.33 -16.34
C PHE A 38 13.45 -18.82 -17.78
N SER A 39 14.36 -19.75 -18.07
CA SER A 39 14.56 -20.26 -19.44
C SER A 39 13.40 -21.11 -19.97
N ASP A 40 12.53 -21.58 -19.07
CA ASP A 40 11.46 -22.54 -19.30
C ASP A 40 10.05 -21.97 -19.00
N VAL A 41 9.92 -20.65 -18.84
CA VAL A 41 8.64 -19.99 -18.56
C VAL A 41 8.39 -18.84 -19.54
N ASP A 42 7.31 -18.94 -20.31
CA ASP A 42 6.82 -17.84 -21.13
C ASP A 42 6.07 -16.79 -20.25
N PRO A 43 6.62 -15.57 -20.08
CA PRO A 43 6.03 -14.53 -19.23
C PRO A 43 4.68 -14.01 -19.72
N THR A 44 4.30 -14.27 -20.98
CA THR A 44 3.04 -13.78 -21.56
C THR A 44 1.85 -14.66 -21.20
N THR A 45 2.09 -15.89 -20.76
CA THR A 45 1.04 -16.81 -20.32
C THR A 45 0.53 -16.43 -18.93
N VAL A 46 -0.72 -16.80 -18.62
CA VAL A 46 -1.32 -16.56 -17.29
C VAL A 46 -0.46 -17.19 -16.17
N THR A 47 0.02 -18.41 -16.40
CA THR A 47 0.89 -19.10 -15.45
C THR A 47 2.27 -18.48 -15.37
N GLY A 48 2.85 -18.03 -16.49
CA GLY A 48 4.08 -17.25 -16.48
C GLY A 48 3.95 -15.98 -15.64
N GLN A 49 2.87 -15.21 -15.80
CA GLN A 49 2.61 -14.01 -14.99
C GLN A 49 2.52 -14.33 -13.50
N SER A 50 1.85 -15.42 -13.13
CA SER A 50 1.76 -15.87 -11.73
C SER A 50 3.14 -16.25 -11.17
N ILE A 51 3.94 -16.96 -11.97
CA ILE A 51 5.31 -17.37 -11.61
C ILE A 51 6.20 -16.15 -11.39
N TYR A 52 6.28 -15.23 -12.36
CA TYR A 52 7.10 -14.03 -12.26
C TYR A 52 6.63 -13.12 -11.11
N GLY A 53 5.32 -12.99 -10.91
CA GLY A 53 4.75 -12.25 -9.80
C GLY A 53 5.21 -12.80 -8.44
N LEU A 54 5.09 -14.11 -8.22
CA LEU A 54 5.51 -14.73 -6.96
C LEU A 54 7.03 -14.72 -6.75
N ALA A 55 7.80 -14.85 -7.82
CA ALA A 55 9.27 -14.81 -7.74
C ALA A 55 9.76 -13.40 -7.37
N ASN A 56 9.18 -12.34 -7.96
CA ASN A 56 9.50 -10.96 -7.59
C ASN A 56 9.13 -10.64 -6.13
N LEU A 57 8.07 -11.26 -5.61
CA LEU A 57 7.68 -11.17 -4.20
C LEU A 57 8.49 -12.10 -3.29
N LYS A 58 9.43 -12.88 -3.83
CA LYS A 58 10.25 -13.89 -3.12
C LYS A 58 9.41 -14.97 -2.40
N ILE A 59 8.18 -15.22 -2.87
CA ILE A 59 7.27 -16.22 -2.31
C ILE A 59 7.58 -17.61 -2.86
N LEU A 60 7.73 -17.72 -4.18
CA LEU A 60 8.06 -18.96 -4.89
C LEU A 60 9.11 -18.67 -5.96
N ASN A 61 10.31 -19.20 -5.74
CA ASN A 61 11.48 -18.97 -6.59
C ASN A 61 11.73 -20.16 -7.53
N GLY A 62 12.48 -19.90 -8.61
CA GLY A 62 13.05 -20.94 -9.46
C GLY A 62 14.29 -21.58 -8.85
N TYR A 63 14.90 -22.47 -9.61
CA TYR A 63 16.09 -23.22 -9.23
C TYR A 63 17.37 -22.44 -9.61
N PRO A 64 18.52 -22.73 -8.96
CA PRO A 64 19.79 -22.07 -9.23
C PRO A 64 20.30 -22.21 -10.68
N ASP A 65 19.75 -23.15 -11.45
CA ASP A 65 20.08 -23.37 -12.86
C ASP A 65 19.32 -22.43 -13.83
N GLY A 66 18.52 -21.50 -13.31
CA GLY A 66 17.74 -20.55 -14.11
C GLY A 66 16.41 -21.11 -14.62
N THR A 67 15.97 -22.27 -14.15
CA THR A 67 14.67 -22.87 -14.50
C THR A 67 13.63 -22.68 -13.40
N PHE A 68 12.34 -22.71 -13.73
CA PHE A 68 11.25 -22.76 -12.75
C PHE A 68 10.65 -24.16 -12.57
N ARG A 69 10.65 -24.93 -13.66
CA ARG A 69 10.07 -26.28 -13.82
C ARG A 69 8.57 -26.30 -13.55
N PRO A 70 7.75 -25.58 -14.33
CA PRO A 70 6.31 -25.41 -14.07
C PRO A 70 5.52 -26.72 -14.17
N ASP A 71 6.00 -27.68 -14.96
CA ASP A 71 5.32 -28.96 -15.17
C ASP A 71 5.71 -30.05 -14.15
N ASP A 72 6.79 -29.83 -13.39
CA ASP A 72 7.23 -30.75 -12.35
C ASP A 72 6.28 -30.69 -11.14
N THR A 73 6.08 -31.83 -10.48
CA THR A 73 5.36 -31.87 -9.20
C THR A 73 6.16 -31.22 -8.09
N ILE A 74 5.49 -30.55 -7.15
CA ILE A 74 6.14 -29.97 -5.97
C ILE A 74 6.00 -30.88 -4.75
N THR A 75 7.06 -30.99 -3.95
CA THR A 75 7.04 -31.77 -2.71
C THR A 75 6.28 -31.02 -1.60
N ARG A 76 5.81 -31.76 -0.59
CA ARG A 76 5.16 -31.19 0.59
C ARG A 76 6.07 -30.22 1.35
N ALA A 77 7.36 -30.51 1.45
CA ALA A 77 8.32 -29.62 2.09
C ALA A 77 8.51 -28.32 1.32
N GLU A 78 8.75 -28.39 0.00
CA GLU A 78 8.89 -27.20 -0.85
C GLU A 78 7.64 -26.32 -0.79
N PHE A 79 6.45 -26.92 -0.88
CA PHE A 79 5.22 -26.13 -0.81
C PHE A 79 4.98 -25.51 0.57
N THR A 80 5.45 -26.14 1.65
CA THR A 80 5.40 -25.54 2.99
C THR A 80 6.29 -24.29 3.09
N VAL A 81 7.46 -24.29 2.42
CA VAL A 81 8.28 -23.07 2.29
C VAL A 81 7.53 -21.98 1.54
N VAL A 82 6.84 -22.32 0.44
CA VAL A 82 6.04 -21.36 -0.32
C VAL A 82 4.96 -20.72 0.56
N ILE A 83 4.21 -21.52 1.32
CA ILE A 83 3.11 -21.00 2.13
C ILE A 83 3.60 -20.18 3.33
N THR A 84 4.72 -20.55 3.93
CA THR A 84 5.32 -19.74 5.00
C THR A 84 5.90 -18.43 4.49
N ASN A 85 6.48 -18.40 3.28
CA ASN A 85 6.87 -17.15 2.63
C ASN A 85 5.66 -16.30 2.23
N PHE A 86 4.59 -16.92 1.72
CA PHE A 86 3.33 -16.25 1.39
C PHE A 86 2.75 -15.50 2.59
N LEU A 87 2.86 -16.05 3.80
CA LEU A 87 2.45 -15.39 5.04
C LEU A 87 3.54 -14.57 5.72
N ASN A 88 4.72 -14.43 5.10
CA ASN A 88 5.89 -13.76 5.67
C ASN A 88 6.36 -14.35 7.03
N LEU A 89 6.02 -15.61 7.33
CA LEU A 89 6.36 -16.30 8.57
C LEU A 89 7.84 -16.68 8.62
N SER A 90 8.49 -16.85 7.47
CA SER A 90 9.91 -17.23 7.36
C SER A 90 10.86 -16.21 8.00
N ASN A 91 10.41 -14.95 8.13
CA ASN A 91 11.14 -13.86 8.80
C ASN A 91 10.98 -13.86 10.33
N ILE A 92 10.18 -14.76 10.91
CA ILE A 92 10.08 -14.93 12.36
C ILE A 92 11.38 -15.59 12.87
N GLY A 93 11.91 -15.05 13.97
CA GLY A 93 13.13 -15.51 14.64
C GLY A 93 12.97 -16.87 15.33
N VAL A 94 12.89 -17.93 14.53
CA VAL A 94 12.93 -19.34 14.95
C VAL A 94 14.22 -19.96 14.43
N ALA A 95 14.86 -20.82 15.24
CA ALA A 95 16.05 -21.56 14.84
C ALA A 95 15.77 -22.46 13.62
N ASP A 96 16.73 -22.54 12.69
CA ASP A 96 16.56 -23.31 11.45
C ASP A 96 16.41 -24.83 11.69
N ASP A 97 17.00 -25.33 12.77
CA ASP A 97 17.02 -26.75 13.15
C ASP A 97 15.96 -27.13 14.22
N VAL A 98 14.99 -26.24 14.49
CA VAL A 98 13.92 -26.47 15.46
C VAL A 98 13.22 -27.82 15.27
N LEU A 99 12.90 -28.50 16.37
CA LEU A 99 12.15 -29.76 16.30
C LEU A 99 10.70 -29.51 15.91
N THR A 100 10.22 -30.28 14.94
CA THR A 100 8.89 -30.14 14.33
C THR A 100 7.83 -30.98 15.04
N GLY A 101 8.25 -31.99 15.80
CA GLY A 101 7.36 -33.01 16.35
C GLY A 101 7.05 -34.15 15.37
N PHE A 102 7.66 -34.13 14.18
CA PHE A 102 7.56 -35.20 13.18
C PHE A 102 8.86 -36.01 13.16
N PRO A 103 8.84 -37.29 13.60
CA PRO A 103 10.04 -38.11 13.68
C PRO A 103 10.78 -38.29 12.35
N ASP A 104 10.06 -38.29 11.23
CA ASP A 104 10.63 -38.42 9.88
C ASP A 104 11.41 -37.17 9.42
N LEU A 105 11.25 -36.03 10.10
CA LEU A 105 12.04 -34.82 9.86
C LEU A 105 13.10 -34.64 10.93
N ASP A 106 12.70 -34.82 12.19
CA ASP A 106 13.55 -34.53 13.35
C ASP A 106 14.74 -35.50 13.43
N ASN A 107 14.56 -36.75 12.96
CA ASN A 107 15.61 -37.76 12.91
C ASN A 107 16.37 -37.83 11.57
N ASP A 108 15.98 -37.05 10.57
CA ASP A 108 16.65 -37.02 9.25
C ASP A 108 17.50 -35.74 9.10
N PRO A 109 18.84 -35.83 9.10
CA PRO A 109 19.73 -34.68 8.94
C PRO A 109 19.64 -34.05 7.55
N THR A 110 19.12 -34.75 6.54
CA THR A 110 18.93 -34.19 5.19
C THR A 110 17.73 -33.25 5.09
N LYS A 111 16.87 -33.21 6.12
CA LYS A 111 15.63 -32.42 6.16
C LYS A 111 15.69 -31.19 7.03
N VAL A 112 16.85 -30.86 7.62
CA VAL A 112 17.03 -29.71 8.52
C VAL A 112 16.53 -28.41 7.88
N TRP A 113 16.79 -28.19 6.59
CA TRP A 113 16.37 -27.00 5.84
C TRP A 113 14.86 -26.74 5.88
N ALA A 114 14.03 -27.79 6.00
CA ALA A 114 12.57 -27.66 5.99
C ALA A 114 11.98 -27.45 7.39
N ARG A 115 12.74 -27.74 8.46
CA ARG A 115 12.20 -27.88 9.82
C ARG A 115 11.58 -26.60 10.36
N LYS A 116 12.27 -25.46 10.24
CA LYS A 116 11.71 -24.15 10.64
C LYS A 116 10.38 -23.85 9.96
N TYR A 117 10.29 -24.07 8.65
CA TYR A 117 9.08 -23.79 7.89
C TYR A 117 7.93 -24.73 8.27
N VAL A 118 8.23 -26.02 8.46
CA VAL A 118 7.25 -27.01 8.93
C VAL A 118 6.76 -26.65 10.33
N TYR A 119 7.66 -26.30 11.26
CA TYR A 119 7.30 -25.85 12.60
C TYR A 119 6.37 -24.63 12.57
N LEU A 120 6.71 -23.61 11.77
CA LEU A 120 5.88 -22.41 11.60
C LEU A 120 4.51 -22.75 11.02
N ALA A 121 4.44 -23.61 10.00
CA ALA A 121 3.17 -23.99 9.40
C ALA A 121 2.29 -24.85 10.33
N VAL A 122 2.87 -25.72 11.15
CA VAL A 122 2.13 -26.49 12.17
C VAL A 122 1.58 -25.57 13.25
N THR A 123 2.41 -24.70 13.81
CA THR A 123 2.03 -23.80 14.90
C THR A 123 0.98 -22.77 14.48
N ASN A 124 0.91 -22.44 13.19
CA ASN A 124 -0.13 -21.59 12.59
C ASN A 124 -1.34 -22.40 12.07
N GLY A 125 -1.43 -23.71 12.33
CA GLY A 125 -2.58 -24.53 11.96
C GLY A 125 -2.75 -24.80 10.46
N ILE A 126 -1.73 -24.51 9.64
CA ILE A 126 -1.77 -24.64 8.18
C ILE A 126 -1.65 -26.10 7.75
N ILE A 127 -0.77 -26.84 8.42
CA ILE A 127 -0.49 -28.24 8.11
C ILE A 127 -0.74 -29.14 9.31
N LYS A 128 -1.11 -30.39 9.00
CA LYS A 128 -1.21 -31.50 9.93
C LYS A 128 -0.40 -32.66 9.35
N GLY A 129 0.13 -33.53 10.21
CA GLY A 129 0.82 -34.75 9.79
C GLY A 129 -0.15 -35.86 9.40
N TYR A 130 0.37 -36.92 8.80
CA TYR A 130 -0.38 -38.13 8.53
C TYR A 130 -0.29 -39.05 9.74
N PRO A 131 -1.42 -39.60 10.23
CA PRO A 131 -1.37 -40.56 11.32
C PRO A 131 -0.69 -41.86 10.84
N GLU A 132 0.18 -42.39 11.69
CA GLU A 132 0.80 -43.71 11.53
C GLU A 132 0.12 -44.74 12.43
N LEU A 133 0.34 -46.03 12.14
CA LEU A 133 -0.28 -47.13 12.87
C LEU A 133 0.09 -47.18 14.37
N ASP A 134 1.26 -46.65 14.72
CA ASP A 134 1.78 -46.58 16.09
C ASP A 134 1.27 -45.36 16.88
N GLY A 135 0.38 -44.55 16.29
CA GLY A 135 -0.16 -43.34 16.89
C GLY A 135 0.74 -42.11 16.76
N THR A 136 1.91 -42.24 16.12
CA THR A 136 2.72 -41.08 15.74
C THR A 136 2.15 -40.39 14.49
N TYR A 137 2.69 -39.22 14.17
CA TYR A 137 2.38 -38.52 12.93
C TYR A 137 3.66 -38.31 12.13
N THR A 138 3.58 -38.44 10.81
CA THR A 138 4.69 -38.13 9.90
C THR A 138 4.37 -36.94 9.00
N PHE A 139 5.40 -36.20 8.59
CA PHE A 139 5.22 -35.10 7.66
C PHE A 139 5.33 -35.53 6.19
N ARG A 140 6.12 -36.55 5.86
CA ARG A 140 6.34 -37.05 4.50
C ARG A 140 6.85 -35.96 3.55
N ALA A 141 8.00 -35.38 3.90
CA ALA A 141 8.58 -34.20 3.24
C ALA A 141 8.71 -34.30 1.72
N ASP A 142 9.16 -35.46 1.22
CA ASP A 142 9.46 -35.67 -0.20
C ASP A 142 8.26 -36.13 -1.03
N ASN A 143 7.12 -36.41 -0.39
CA ASN A 143 5.93 -36.79 -1.12
C ASN A 143 5.43 -35.59 -1.93
N PRO A 144 5.02 -35.78 -3.20
CA PRO A 144 4.31 -34.76 -3.93
C PRO A 144 3.06 -34.31 -3.16
N VAL A 145 2.84 -33.01 -3.07
CA VAL A 145 1.57 -32.50 -2.54
C VAL A 145 0.48 -32.75 -3.58
N THR A 146 -0.70 -33.17 -3.14
CA THR A 146 -1.86 -33.30 -4.02
C THR A 146 -2.56 -31.95 -4.23
N TYR A 147 -3.35 -31.82 -5.29
CA TYR A 147 -4.10 -30.61 -5.58
C TYR A 147 -5.00 -30.19 -4.41
N GLU A 148 -5.73 -31.13 -3.79
CA GLU A 148 -6.59 -30.84 -2.64
C GLU A 148 -5.84 -30.46 -1.36
N GLU A 149 -4.66 -31.06 -1.13
CA GLU A 149 -3.80 -30.67 0.00
C GLU A 149 -3.25 -29.26 -0.21
N ALA A 150 -2.85 -28.92 -1.44
CA ALA A 150 -2.38 -27.58 -1.76
C ALA A 150 -3.47 -26.53 -1.52
N VAL A 151 -4.70 -26.80 -1.99
CA VAL A 151 -5.86 -25.94 -1.77
C VAL A 151 -6.18 -25.80 -0.27
N LYS A 152 -6.18 -26.92 0.47
CA LYS A 152 -6.40 -26.92 1.91
C LYS A 152 -5.41 -26.01 2.63
N MET A 153 -4.11 -26.14 2.36
CA MET A 153 -3.07 -25.35 3.01
C MET A 153 -3.27 -23.85 2.77
N VAL A 154 -3.62 -23.44 1.55
CA VAL A 154 -3.88 -22.03 1.22
C VAL A 154 -5.14 -21.51 1.92
N VAL A 155 -6.22 -22.30 1.96
CA VAL A 155 -7.47 -21.94 2.67
C VAL A 155 -7.22 -21.80 4.18
N CYS A 156 -6.45 -22.71 4.78
CA CYS A 156 -6.03 -22.62 6.18
C CYS A 156 -5.13 -21.40 6.42
N ALA A 157 -4.17 -21.14 5.54
CA ALA A 157 -3.27 -19.98 5.63
C ALA A 157 -4.02 -18.64 5.62
N LEU A 158 -5.16 -18.56 4.91
CA LEU A 158 -6.03 -17.38 4.87
C LEU A 158 -7.06 -17.34 6.01
N GLY A 159 -7.05 -18.31 6.92
CA GLY A 159 -7.94 -18.38 8.10
C GLY A 159 -9.33 -18.95 7.85
N TYR A 160 -9.58 -19.54 6.67
CA TYR A 160 -10.91 -20.01 6.25
C TYR A 160 -11.23 -21.48 6.62
N GLU A 161 -10.38 -22.17 7.39
CA GLU A 161 -10.68 -23.52 7.91
C GLU A 161 -12.04 -23.61 8.63
N PRO A 162 -12.46 -22.64 9.47
CA PRO A 162 -13.77 -22.67 10.14
C PRO A 162 -14.94 -22.66 9.17
N MET A 163 -14.81 -22.00 8.02
CA MET A 163 -15.84 -22.01 6.98
C MET A 163 -15.83 -23.33 6.19
N ALA A 164 -14.63 -23.84 5.86
CA ALA A 164 -14.48 -25.08 5.11
C ALA A 164 -15.02 -26.30 5.89
N THR A 165 -14.81 -26.33 7.21
CA THR A 165 -15.20 -27.46 8.07
C THR A 165 -16.70 -27.50 8.42
N GLN A 166 -17.46 -26.44 8.15
CA GLN A 166 -18.93 -26.45 8.26
C GLN A 166 -19.59 -27.29 7.17
N VAL A 167 -18.87 -27.55 6.07
CA VAL A 167 -19.36 -28.32 4.95
C VAL A 167 -19.05 -29.80 5.18
N VAL A 168 -20.06 -30.57 5.59
CA VAL A 168 -19.92 -32.00 5.89
C VAL A 168 -20.25 -32.84 4.65
N TYR A 169 -19.24 -33.45 4.05
CA TYR A 169 -19.34 -34.43 2.96
C TYR A 169 -18.41 -35.61 3.20
N ASP A 170 -18.60 -36.70 2.43
CA ASP A 170 -17.82 -37.93 2.55
C ASP A 170 -16.31 -37.72 2.32
N HIS A 171 -15.94 -36.76 1.47
CA HIS A 171 -14.55 -36.43 1.20
C HIS A 171 -14.09 -35.23 2.03
N TRP A 172 -13.01 -35.41 2.81
CA TRP A 172 -12.51 -34.42 3.78
C TRP A 172 -12.16 -33.06 3.18
N ALA A 173 -11.72 -33.03 1.91
CA ALA A 173 -11.29 -31.81 1.25
C ALA A 173 -12.44 -31.00 0.61
N THR A 174 -13.65 -31.55 0.50
CA THR A 174 -14.75 -30.93 -0.28
C THR A 174 -15.05 -29.50 0.17
N GLY A 175 -15.14 -29.26 1.49
CA GLY A 175 -15.38 -27.93 2.02
C GLY A 175 -14.29 -26.92 1.66
N TYR A 176 -13.02 -27.34 1.69
CA TYR A 176 -11.88 -26.49 1.31
C TYR A 176 -11.91 -26.15 -0.18
N MET A 177 -12.25 -27.12 -1.03
CA MET A 177 -12.40 -26.91 -2.47
C MET A 177 -13.52 -25.90 -2.78
N MET A 178 -14.66 -26.02 -2.09
CA MET A 178 -15.79 -25.09 -2.26
C MET A 178 -15.45 -23.67 -1.83
N VAL A 179 -14.81 -23.52 -0.67
CA VAL A 179 -14.36 -22.21 -0.18
C VAL A 179 -13.34 -21.60 -1.13
N ALA A 180 -12.35 -22.37 -1.59
CA ALA A 180 -11.37 -21.88 -2.55
C ALA A 180 -11.99 -21.42 -3.87
N GLN A 181 -12.98 -22.16 -4.38
CA GLN A 181 -13.74 -21.75 -5.56
C GLN A 181 -14.50 -20.43 -5.32
N GLN A 182 -15.18 -20.30 -4.17
CA GLN A 182 -15.94 -19.10 -3.82
C GLN A 182 -15.04 -17.86 -3.66
N LEU A 183 -13.83 -18.04 -3.13
CA LEU A 183 -12.84 -16.98 -2.96
C LEU A 183 -12.09 -16.64 -4.26
N GLY A 184 -12.31 -17.39 -5.35
CA GLY A 184 -11.64 -17.18 -6.63
C GLY A 184 -10.19 -17.71 -6.68
N ILE A 185 -9.76 -18.45 -5.66
CA ILE A 185 -8.40 -19.03 -5.56
C ILE A 185 -8.13 -19.99 -6.73
N LEU A 186 -9.17 -20.68 -7.21
CA LEU A 186 -9.04 -21.71 -8.27
C LEU A 186 -9.15 -21.15 -9.70
N LYS A 187 -9.28 -19.83 -9.89
CA LYS A 187 -9.58 -19.20 -11.20
C LYS A 187 -8.67 -19.68 -12.34
N ASN A 188 -7.38 -19.88 -12.07
CA ASN A 188 -6.38 -20.31 -13.04
C ASN A 188 -5.85 -21.74 -12.75
N ALA A 189 -6.57 -22.53 -11.96
CA ALA A 189 -6.13 -23.86 -11.51
C ALA A 189 -7.24 -24.93 -11.69
N LEU A 190 -8.17 -24.72 -12.62
CA LEU A 190 -9.28 -25.63 -12.88
C LEU A 190 -8.87 -26.88 -13.69
N GLY A 191 -9.66 -27.94 -13.60
CA GLY A 191 -9.48 -29.16 -14.40
C GLY A 191 -8.44 -30.15 -13.87
N VAL A 192 -7.89 -29.91 -12.67
CA VAL A 192 -6.97 -30.81 -12.00
C VAL A 192 -7.75 -31.84 -11.18
N ALA A 193 -7.40 -33.12 -11.31
CA ALA A 193 -8.00 -34.18 -10.51
C ALA A 193 -7.68 -33.99 -9.03
N GLN A 194 -8.69 -34.14 -8.17
CA GLN A 194 -8.64 -33.69 -6.78
C GLN A 194 -7.46 -34.27 -5.97
N SER A 195 -7.24 -35.58 -6.05
CA SER A 195 -6.16 -36.26 -5.32
C SER A 195 -4.88 -36.49 -6.16
N ALA A 196 -4.77 -35.85 -7.33
CA ALA A 196 -3.55 -35.97 -8.14
C ALA A 196 -2.43 -35.10 -7.59
N PRO A 197 -1.15 -35.53 -7.72
CA PRO A 197 0.01 -34.66 -7.51
C PRO A 197 -0.13 -33.38 -8.34
N VAL A 198 0.11 -32.23 -7.70
CA VAL A 198 -0.03 -30.92 -8.36
C VAL A 198 1.32 -30.42 -8.87
N SER A 199 1.32 -29.81 -10.06
CA SER A 199 2.52 -29.21 -10.63
C SER A 199 2.85 -27.85 -9.98
N ARG A 200 4.13 -27.47 -10.02
CA ARG A 200 4.64 -26.19 -9.52
C ARG A 200 3.95 -24.99 -10.18
N GLY A 201 3.63 -25.08 -11.47
CA GLY A 201 2.92 -24.04 -12.20
C GLY A 201 1.47 -23.87 -11.73
N ILE A 202 0.75 -24.97 -11.45
CA ILE A 202 -0.60 -24.88 -10.88
C ILE A 202 -0.55 -24.32 -9.46
N VAL A 203 0.43 -24.72 -8.65
CA VAL A 203 0.65 -24.12 -7.33
C VAL A 203 0.92 -22.62 -7.41
N ALA A 204 1.72 -22.17 -8.38
CA ALA A 204 1.91 -20.74 -8.61
C ALA A 204 0.60 -20.03 -8.91
N ASN A 205 -0.28 -20.61 -9.74
CA ASN A 205 -1.59 -20.03 -10.03
C ASN A 205 -2.48 -19.91 -8.78
N ILE A 206 -2.50 -20.95 -7.94
CA ILE A 206 -3.28 -20.98 -6.69
C ILE A 206 -2.77 -19.87 -5.75
N VAL A 207 -1.47 -19.87 -5.44
CA VAL A 207 -0.87 -18.93 -4.48
C VAL A 207 -0.96 -17.49 -4.98
N TYR A 208 -0.72 -17.26 -6.27
CA TYR A 208 -0.82 -15.92 -6.86
C TYR A 208 -2.26 -15.38 -6.79
N SER A 209 -3.26 -16.21 -7.11
CA SER A 209 -4.67 -15.81 -7.02
C SER A 209 -5.09 -15.50 -5.57
N SER A 210 -4.41 -16.08 -4.58
CA SER A 210 -4.64 -15.85 -3.16
C SER A 210 -4.04 -14.55 -2.62
N LEU A 211 -3.12 -13.90 -3.34
CA LEU A 211 -2.47 -12.67 -2.86
C LEU A 211 -3.45 -11.55 -2.52
N THR A 212 -4.56 -11.46 -3.26
CA THR A 212 -5.59 -10.42 -3.11
C THR A 212 -6.77 -10.85 -2.24
N VAL A 213 -6.75 -12.08 -1.69
CA VAL A 213 -7.84 -12.58 -0.86
C VAL A 213 -7.66 -12.05 0.56
N ASP A 214 -8.61 -11.24 1.02
CA ASP A 214 -8.68 -10.84 2.42
C ASP A 214 -8.80 -12.06 3.35
N ARG A 215 -8.22 -11.98 4.55
CA ARG A 215 -8.20 -13.05 5.53
C ARG A 215 -9.50 -13.14 6.32
N MET A 216 -9.77 -14.35 6.82
CA MET A 216 -10.81 -14.61 7.81
C MET A 216 -10.19 -14.66 9.20
N VAL A 217 -10.67 -13.82 10.11
CA VAL A 217 -10.12 -13.68 11.47
C VAL A 217 -11.19 -13.98 12.53
N PRO A 218 -10.81 -14.55 13.68
CA PRO A 218 -11.72 -14.73 14.81
C PRO A 218 -12.08 -13.37 15.43
N THR A 219 -13.34 -13.19 15.79
CA THR A 219 -13.88 -12.02 16.50
C THR A 219 -14.68 -12.49 17.70
N VAL A 220 -14.39 -11.93 18.87
CA VAL A 220 -15.13 -12.25 20.11
C VAL A 220 -16.41 -11.43 20.15
N LEU A 221 -17.55 -12.09 20.26
CA LEU A 221 -18.86 -11.47 20.41
C LEU A 221 -19.12 -11.04 21.86
N ALA A 222 -20.14 -10.20 22.07
CA ALA A 222 -20.49 -9.67 23.39
C ALA A 222 -20.84 -10.75 24.43
N ASP A 223 -21.26 -11.94 23.98
CA ASP A 223 -21.57 -13.11 24.82
C ASP A 223 -20.34 -14.01 25.08
N GLY A 224 -19.16 -13.62 24.60
CA GLY A 224 -17.91 -14.39 24.73
C GLY A 224 -17.73 -15.50 23.70
N SER A 225 -18.68 -15.71 22.79
CA SER A 225 -18.51 -16.65 21.68
C SER A 225 -17.58 -16.10 20.60
N ILE A 226 -16.95 -16.99 19.83
CA ILE A 226 -16.07 -16.62 18.70
C ILE A 226 -16.86 -16.73 17.40
N SER A 227 -16.95 -15.64 16.65
CA SER A 227 -17.37 -15.61 15.26
C SER A 227 -16.15 -15.47 14.34
N TYR A 228 -16.29 -15.81 13.07
CA TYR A 228 -15.23 -15.60 12.08
C TYR A 228 -15.73 -14.63 11.02
N VAL A 229 -14.97 -13.56 10.79
CA VAL A 229 -15.34 -12.51 9.85
C VAL A 229 -14.23 -12.28 8.84
N LYS A 230 -14.62 -11.91 7.62
CA LYS A 230 -13.68 -11.46 6.60
C LYS A 230 -13.18 -10.06 6.98
N GLU A 231 -11.90 -9.91 7.26
CA GLU A 231 -11.30 -8.63 7.61
C GLU A 231 -10.93 -7.85 6.34
N LYS A 232 -11.54 -6.69 6.13
CA LYS A 232 -11.31 -5.90 4.90
C LYS A 232 -9.87 -5.39 4.84
N ASN A 233 -9.24 -5.45 3.66
CA ASN A 233 -7.87 -4.96 3.40
C ASN A 233 -6.78 -5.74 4.16
N SER A 234 -7.02 -7.01 4.48
CA SER A 234 -6.10 -7.88 5.23
C SER A 234 -5.35 -8.89 4.36
N SER A 235 -5.43 -8.73 3.04
CA SER A 235 -4.80 -9.61 2.06
C SER A 235 -3.27 -9.69 2.20
N VAL A 236 -2.66 -10.75 1.69
CA VAL A 236 -1.19 -10.86 1.69
C VAL A 236 -0.54 -9.73 0.89
N ILE A 237 -1.13 -9.33 -0.23
CA ILE A 237 -0.57 -8.24 -1.03
C ILE A 237 -0.61 -6.91 -0.28
N SER A 238 -1.62 -6.65 0.55
CA SER A 238 -1.65 -5.45 1.40
C SER A 238 -0.55 -5.48 2.48
N ASP A 239 -0.24 -6.66 3.04
CA ASP A 239 0.87 -6.81 3.99
C ASP A 239 2.25 -6.63 3.33
N ILE A 240 2.41 -7.03 2.07
CA ILE A 240 3.67 -6.89 1.34
C ILE A 240 3.85 -5.45 0.85
N ILE A 241 2.77 -4.79 0.43
CA ILE A 241 2.81 -3.41 -0.07
C ILE A 241 2.99 -2.38 1.06
N LYS A 242 3.00 -2.80 2.35
CA LYS A 242 3.17 -1.99 3.58
C LYS A 242 3.07 -0.49 3.34
N LYS A 243 1.82 -0.06 3.30
CA LYS A 243 1.45 1.34 3.26
C LYS A 243 1.35 1.83 4.70
N ASP A 244 2.28 2.67 5.12
CA ASP A 244 2.13 3.37 6.39
C ASP A 244 0.94 4.32 6.24
N GLU A 245 -0.05 4.20 7.12
CA GLU A 245 -1.15 5.15 7.14
C GLU A 245 -0.61 6.50 7.58
N VAL A 246 -0.85 7.52 6.76
CA VAL A 246 -0.52 8.91 7.05
C VAL A 246 -1.83 9.64 7.29
N SER A 247 -1.95 10.29 8.44
CA SER A 247 -3.07 11.15 8.77
C SER A 247 -2.53 12.40 9.45
N GLY A 248 -2.73 13.56 8.83
CA GLY A 248 -2.16 14.82 9.30
C GLY A 248 -2.64 16.01 8.47
N ILE A 249 -2.17 17.21 8.81
CA ILE A 249 -2.48 18.44 8.10
C ILE A 249 -1.46 18.63 6.99
N VAL A 250 -1.92 19.02 5.79
CA VAL A 250 -1.00 19.43 4.73
C VAL A 250 -0.36 20.76 5.12
N THR A 251 0.89 20.72 5.58
CA THR A 251 1.63 21.91 6.03
C THR A 251 2.32 22.62 4.88
N ALA A 252 2.62 21.92 3.78
CA ALA A 252 3.19 22.57 2.60
C ALA A 252 2.84 21.90 1.27
N THR A 253 2.76 22.71 0.24
CA THR A 253 2.63 22.33 -1.18
C THR A 253 3.74 23.01 -1.99
N TYR A 254 3.87 22.67 -3.27
CA TYR A 254 4.85 23.32 -4.14
C TYR A 254 4.65 24.85 -4.29
N LEU A 255 3.45 25.36 -3.99
CA LEU A 255 3.12 26.79 -4.05
C LEU A 255 3.57 27.52 -2.77
N SER A 256 3.22 26.98 -1.60
CA SER A 256 3.46 27.59 -0.29
C SER A 256 3.32 26.61 0.88
N GLY A 257 3.88 26.98 2.04
CA GLY A 257 3.58 26.40 3.35
C GLY A 257 2.45 27.13 4.08
N ILE A 258 2.05 26.58 5.24
CA ILE A 258 1.16 27.27 6.21
C ILE A 258 1.92 28.26 7.10
N ASP A 259 3.24 28.14 7.19
CA ASP A 259 4.13 28.94 8.04
C ASP A 259 5.40 29.46 7.33
N THR A 260 5.54 29.18 6.03
CA THR A 260 6.73 29.50 5.24
C THR A 260 6.41 29.89 3.80
N ASP A 261 7.11 30.91 3.31
CA ASP A 261 7.01 31.40 1.93
C ASP A 261 7.83 30.50 1.00
N ASN A 262 7.13 29.62 0.30
CA ASN A 262 7.67 28.69 -0.69
C ASN A 262 8.68 27.68 -0.11
N PRO A 263 8.25 26.42 0.11
CA PRO A 263 9.14 25.41 0.66
C PRO A 263 10.22 24.97 -0.36
N GLY A 264 10.17 25.41 -1.62
CA GLY A 264 11.23 25.21 -2.61
C GLY A 264 11.20 23.86 -3.33
N PHE A 265 10.05 23.17 -3.29
CA PHE A 265 9.90 21.83 -3.88
C PHE A 265 9.08 21.85 -5.16
N THR A 266 9.35 20.89 -6.05
CA THR A 266 8.59 20.75 -7.31
C THR A 266 7.14 20.34 -7.04
N GLN A 267 6.28 20.51 -8.04
CA GLN A 267 4.89 20.04 -8.08
C GLN A 267 4.67 18.57 -7.63
N ARG A 268 5.71 17.73 -7.61
CA ARG A 268 5.64 16.33 -7.19
C ARG A 268 5.68 16.10 -5.67
N PHE A 269 5.79 17.15 -4.84
CA PHE A 269 5.94 17.03 -3.40
C PHE A 269 4.82 17.69 -2.60
N ILE A 270 4.57 17.13 -1.42
CA ILE A 270 3.67 17.65 -0.39
C ILE A 270 4.27 17.38 1.00
N GLU A 271 4.01 18.25 1.98
CA GLU A 271 4.34 18.01 3.38
C GLU A 271 3.07 17.81 4.20
N VAL A 272 3.07 16.76 5.03
CA VAL A 272 1.98 16.42 5.95
C VAL A 272 2.58 16.30 7.34
N ASP A 273 2.13 17.15 8.27
CA ASP A 273 2.74 17.34 9.60
C ASP A 273 4.28 17.47 9.52
N ASP A 274 4.76 18.30 8.57
CA ASP A 274 6.17 18.61 8.32
C ASP A 274 7.03 17.43 7.83
N VAL A 275 6.39 16.32 7.47
CA VAL A 275 7.04 15.19 6.80
C VAL A 275 6.78 15.28 5.30
N ARG A 276 7.84 15.19 4.50
CA ARG A 276 7.77 15.29 3.04
C ARG A 276 7.46 13.96 2.36
N TYR A 277 6.60 14.03 1.35
CA TYR A 277 6.17 12.90 0.54
C TYR A 277 6.17 13.21 -0.96
N VAL A 278 6.29 12.16 -1.77
CA VAL A 278 6.12 12.22 -3.24
C VAL A 278 4.66 11.90 -3.61
N LEU A 279 4.09 12.64 -4.56
CA LEU A 279 2.74 12.40 -5.08
C LEU A 279 2.77 11.42 -6.27
N SER A 280 1.92 10.39 -6.21
CA SER A 280 1.68 9.44 -7.31
C SER A 280 0.52 9.90 -8.19
N GLY A 281 0.76 10.73 -9.22
CA GLY A 281 -0.29 11.08 -10.20
C GLY A 281 -0.13 12.43 -10.89
N SER A 282 -1.10 12.77 -11.75
CA SER A 282 -1.21 14.09 -12.37
C SER A 282 -1.56 15.13 -11.31
N VAL A 283 -0.86 16.27 -11.35
CA VAL A 283 -0.71 17.26 -10.26
C VAL A 283 -1.90 18.22 -10.09
N ALA A 284 -3.02 17.98 -10.76
CA ALA A 284 -4.17 18.87 -10.63
C ALA A 284 -4.78 18.67 -9.23
N ASP A 285 -4.97 19.76 -8.50
CA ASP A 285 -5.80 19.90 -7.29
C ASP A 285 -5.14 19.69 -5.91
N TYR A 286 -3.84 19.39 -5.81
CA TYR A 286 -3.19 19.26 -4.49
C TYR A 286 -2.96 20.60 -3.76
N GLU A 287 -2.98 21.72 -4.47
CA GLU A 287 -2.89 23.07 -3.87
C GLU A 287 -4.07 23.37 -2.95
N ALA A 288 -5.27 22.92 -3.33
CA ALA A 288 -6.49 23.11 -2.55
C ALA A 288 -6.40 22.45 -1.17
N LEU A 289 -5.53 21.45 -1.03
CA LEU A 289 -5.33 20.71 0.21
C LEU A 289 -4.51 21.45 1.25
N LEU A 290 -3.79 22.53 0.89
CA LEU A 290 -2.96 23.25 1.86
C LEU A 290 -3.78 23.62 3.12
N GLY A 291 -3.29 23.28 4.31
CA GLY A 291 -4.00 23.47 5.58
C GLY A 291 -5.11 22.46 5.89
N LYS A 292 -5.53 21.62 4.93
CA LYS A 292 -6.53 20.57 5.15
C LYS A 292 -5.93 19.33 5.78
N LYS A 293 -6.70 18.71 6.66
CA LYS A 293 -6.42 17.38 7.20
C LYS A 293 -6.74 16.31 6.16
N ILE A 294 -5.80 15.40 5.96
CA ILE A 294 -5.88 14.33 4.99
C ILE A 294 -5.63 12.98 5.64
N LYS A 295 -6.11 11.93 4.99
CA LYS A 295 -5.71 10.55 5.23
C LYS A 295 -5.20 9.96 3.93
N ALA A 296 -4.05 9.30 3.98
CA ALA A 296 -3.38 8.73 2.85
C ALA A 296 -2.53 7.52 3.25
N TYR A 297 -1.87 6.93 2.28
CA TYR A 297 -1.00 5.77 2.45
C TYR A 297 0.38 6.05 1.87
N ALA A 298 1.40 6.05 2.71
CA ALA A 298 2.79 6.21 2.33
C ALA A 298 3.44 4.86 2.03
N GLN A 299 4.12 4.76 0.90
CA GLN A 299 4.89 3.59 0.52
C GLN A 299 6.35 3.99 0.33
N LYS A 300 7.27 3.30 1.00
CA LYS A 300 8.70 3.45 0.74
C LYS A 300 9.00 2.91 -0.68
N SER A 301 9.70 3.71 -1.47
CA SER A 301 10.17 3.34 -2.82
C SER A 301 11.69 3.37 -2.81
N ASP A 302 12.33 2.33 -3.35
CA ASP A 302 13.80 2.29 -3.45
C ASP A 302 14.35 3.31 -4.47
N ASN A 303 13.48 3.87 -5.32
CA ASN A 303 13.84 4.83 -6.37
C ASN A 303 13.49 6.29 -6.02
N GLU A 304 12.88 6.54 -4.85
CA GLU A 304 12.49 7.89 -4.43
C GLU A 304 13.12 8.18 -3.06
N ASP A 305 13.65 9.38 -2.88
CA ASP A 305 14.27 9.81 -1.62
C ASP A 305 13.25 9.99 -0.49
N TYR A 306 11.95 10.09 -0.85
CA TYR A 306 10.83 10.28 0.08
C TYR A 306 9.72 9.25 -0.18
N PRO A 307 8.92 8.87 0.84
CA PRO A 307 7.82 7.93 0.65
C PRO A 307 6.77 8.48 -0.33
N VAL A 308 6.19 7.59 -1.13
CA VAL A 308 5.17 7.93 -2.12
C VAL A 308 3.79 7.85 -1.47
N LEU A 309 3.03 8.94 -1.47
CA LEU A 309 1.63 8.95 -1.04
C LEU A 309 0.70 8.46 -2.13
N THR A 310 -0.25 7.62 -1.71
CA THR A 310 -1.34 7.09 -2.54
C THR A 310 -2.67 7.18 -1.81
N ASN A 311 -3.77 7.23 -2.59
CA ASN A 311 -5.14 7.28 -2.06
C ASN A 311 -5.33 8.38 -1.00
N LEU A 312 -4.87 9.57 -1.32
CA LEU A 312 -5.05 10.76 -0.50
C LEU A 312 -6.53 11.15 -0.52
N GLN A 313 -7.09 11.41 0.66
CA GLN A 313 -8.47 11.85 0.86
C GLN A 313 -8.52 12.91 1.97
N GLU A 314 -9.33 13.95 1.79
CA GLU A 314 -9.64 14.90 2.87
C GLU A 314 -10.45 14.20 3.97
N VAL A 315 -10.14 14.47 5.25
CA VAL A 315 -10.86 13.91 6.39
C VAL A 315 -11.03 14.93 7.51
N GLY A 316 -12.26 15.07 8.01
CA GLY A 316 -12.52 15.84 9.23
C GLY A 316 -12.40 17.35 9.12
N ASN A 317 -12.31 17.91 7.90
CA ASN A 317 -12.26 19.35 7.67
C ASN A 317 -13.66 19.97 7.75
N LYS A 318 -13.81 21.03 8.54
CA LYS A 318 -15.00 21.88 8.53
C LYS A 318 -14.66 23.24 7.94
N GLU A 319 -15.40 23.60 6.89
CA GLU A 319 -15.09 24.77 6.08
C GLU A 319 -16.25 25.79 6.13
N LYS A 320 -15.91 27.08 6.16
CA LYS A 320 -16.85 28.18 5.94
C LYS A 320 -16.22 29.19 4.99
N THR A 321 -16.96 29.62 3.97
CA THR A 321 -16.53 30.70 3.08
C THR A 321 -17.35 31.96 3.36
N VAL A 322 -16.69 33.11 3.46
CA VAL A 322 -17.32 34.42 3.66
C VAL A 322 -16.82 35.37 2.59
N ASN A 323 -17.73 36.01 1.87
CA ASN A 323 -17.35 37.07 0.94
C ASN A 323 -16.81 38.28 1.72
N VAL A 324 -15.68 38.84 1.31
CA VAL A 324 -15.03 39.96 2.02
C VAL A 324 -15.95 41.17 2.20
N MET A 325 -16.85 41.43 1.24
CA MET A 325 -17.79 42.55 1.30
C MET A 325 -18.89 42.38 2.35
N LEU A 326 -19.06 41.17 2.88
CA LEU A 326 -20.05 40.86 3.91
C LEU A 326 -19.43 40.82 5.31
N ILE A 327 -18.12 41.05 5.45
CA ILE A 327 -17.44 41.12 6.74
C ILE A 327 -17.77 42.46 7.40
N GLU A 328 -18.26 42.40 8.64
CA GLU A 328 -18.64 43.55 9.45
C GLU A 328 -17.49 43.97 10.37
N GLU A 329 -16.89 43.00 11.07
CA GLU A 329 -15.85 43.27 12.07
C GLU A 329 -14.81 42.15 12.09
N ILE A 330 -13.54 42.55 12.21
CA ILE A 330 -12.40 41.65 12.37
C ILE A 330 -11.68 42.01 13.67
N THR A 331 -11.49 41.01 14.52
CA THR A 331 -10.71 41.07 15.75
C THR A 331 -9.69 39.93 15.77
N PRO A 332 -8.68 39.95 16.67
CA PRO A 332 -7.71 38.85 16.75
C PRO A 332 -8.31 37.47 17.07
N SER A 333 -9.53 37.39 17.62
CA SER A 333 -10.14 36.13 18.06
C SER A 333 -11.45 35.76 17.37
N GLN A 334 -11.99 36.65 16.51
CA GLN A 334 -13.27 36.41 15.83
C GLN A 334 -13.46 37.33 14.62
N ILE A 335 -14.25 36.84 13.66
CA ILE A 335 -14.77 37.59 12.51
C ILE A 335 -16.31 37.58 12.56
N THR A 336 -16.90 38.76 12.43
CA THR A 336 -18.35 38.96 12.35
C THR A 336 -18.72 39.29 10.91
N TYR A 337 -19.75 38.64 10.36
CA TYR A 337 -20.14 38.78 8.96
C TYR A 337 -21.66 38.59 8.75
N TYR A 338 -22.16 39.07 7.62
CA TYR A 338 -23.54 38.86 7.18
C TYR A 338 -23.63 37.68 6.19
N GLU A 339 -24.66 36.84 6.28
CA GLU A 339 -24.83 35.69 5.35
C GLU A 339 -25.23 36.14 3.93
N SER A 340 -25.78 37.34 3.79
CA SER A 340 -26.10 37.97 2.51
C SER A 340 -26.22 39.49 2.68
N ILE A 341 -26.26 40.22 1.55
CA ILE A 341 -26.40 41.68 1.56
C ILE A 341 -27.71 42.17 2.20
N ASP A 342 -28.75 41.33 2.18
CA ASP A 342 -30.07 41.63 2.74
C ASP A 342 -30.26 41.08 4.17
N ALA A 343 -29.22 40.46 4.75
CA ALA A 343 -29.32 39.86 6.08
C ALA A 343 -29.45 40.93 7.16
N SER A 344 -30.40 40.73 8.09
CA SER A 344 -30.66 41.65 9.20
C SER A 344 -29.88 41.33 10.48
N ARG A 345 -29.11 40.24 10.48
CA ARG A 345 -28.30 39.77 11.61
C ARG A 345 -26.97 39.26 11.09
N SER A 346 -25.90 39.55 11.83
CA SER A 346 -24.60 38.98 11.60
C SER A 346 -24.40 37.66 12.35
N SER A 347 -23.43 36.89 11.87
CA SER A 347 -22.92 35.66 12.45
C SER A 347 -21.46 35.85 12.85
N THR A 348 -20.96 35.03 13.76
CA THR A 348 -19.59 35.15 14.27
C THR A 348 -18.84 33.82 14.09
N LEU A 349 -17.66 33.90 13.50
CA LEU A 349 -16.67 32.83 13.45
C LEU A 349 -15.59 33.10 14.50
N LYS A 350 -15.21 32.08 15.26
CA LYS A 350 -14.13 32.18 16.26
C LYS A 350 -12.82 31.75 15.63
N LEU A 351 -11.75 32.46 15.92
CA LEU A 351 -10.41 32.12 15.45
C LEU A 351 -9.64 31.42 16.56
N ASP A 352 -8.72 30.53 16.17
CA ASP A 352 -7.70 30.04 17.09
C ASP A 352 -6.77 31.19 17.53
N SER A 353 -5.99 31.04 18.61
CA SER A 353 -5.01 32.05 18.98
C SER A 353 -3.79 32.15 18.05
N ASN A 354 -3.47 31.07 17.32
CA ASN A 354 -2.30 30.92 16.47
C ASN A 354 -2.69 30.57 15.03
N TYR A 355 -3.79 31.14 14.54
CA TYR A 355 -4.22 30.86 13.17
C TYR A 355 -3.18 31.30 12.13
N SER A 356 -3.11 30.58 11.02
CA SER A 356 -2.27 30.93 9.87
C SER A 356 -3.09 31.60 8.78
N VAL A 357 -2.50 32.60 8.10
CA VAL A 357 -3.13 33.30 6.98
C VAL A 357 -2.41 32.95 5.68
N ILE A 358 -3.19 32.58 4.67
CA ILE A 358 -2.73 32.31 3.31
C ILE A 358 -3.43 33.30 2.39
N PHE A 359 -2.68 34.20 1.75
CA PHE A 359 -3.20 35.18 0.80
C PHE A 359 -2.85 34.79 -0.63
N ASN A 360 -3.86 34.57 -1.47
CA ASN A 360 -3.72 34.13 -2.87
C ASN A 360 -2.73 32.96 -3.02
N GLY A 361 -2.90 31.95 -2.16
CA GLY A 361 -2.10 30.73 -2.16
C GLY A 361 -0.71 30.85 -1.53
N LYS A 362 -0.33 32.02 -1.00
CA LYS A 362 0.96 32.22 -0.32
C LYS A 362 0.78 32.51 1.16
N TYR A 363 1.67 31.95 1.98
CA TYR A 363 1.81 32.39 3.35
C TYR A 363 2.17 33.87 3.37
N VAL A 364 1.78 34.56 4.44
CA VAL A 364 2.08 35.98 4.59
C VAL A 364 2.85 36.28 5.86
N GLY A 365 3.01 35.36 6.82
CA GLY A 365 3.65 35.67 8.11
C GLY A 365 2.65 36.09 9.19
N ASP A 366 3.16 36.74 10.22
CA ASP A 366 2.39 37.29 11.37
C ASP A 366 1.55 38.53 11.02
N TYR A 367 1.10 38.66 9.77
CA TYR A 367 0.30 39.81 9.36
C TYR A 367 -1.06 39.79 10.05
N ASN A 368 -1.51 40.96 10.47
CA ASN A 368 -2.87 41.12 10.97
C ASN A 368 -3.84 40.91 9.80
N ILE A 369 -4.71 39.91 9.91
CA ILE A 369 -5.73 39.62 8.89
C ILE A 369 -6.55 40.87 8.54
N ARG A 370 -6.79 41.76 9.51
CA ARG A 370 -7.49 43.01 9.25
C ARG A 370 -6.81 43.84 8.17
N ASP A 371 -5.48 43.97 8.24
CA ASP A 371 -4.73 44.80 7.29
C ASP A 371 -4.80 44.22 5.87
N ILE A 372 -4.85 42.88 5.76
CA ILE A 372 -5.01 42.20 4.47
C ILE A 372 -6.42 42.39 3.93
N VAL A 373 -7.44 42.11 4.74
CA VAL A 373 -8.84 42.16 4.28
C VAL A 373 -9.30 43.59 3.98
N ASP A 374 -8.82 44.59 4.74
CA ASP A 374 -9.14 46.01 4.50
C ASP A 374 -8.62 46.49 3.13
N ASP A 375 -7.58 45.84 2.58
CA ASP A 375 -7.01 46.13 1.25
C ASP A 375 -7.68 45.31 0.10
N VAL A 376 -8.54 44.33 0.41
CA VAL A 376 -9.18 43.46 -0.60
C VAL A 376 -10.52 44.05 -1.05
N SER A 377 -10.56 44.54 -2.30
CA SER A 377 -11.78 45.10 -2.89
C SER A 377 -12.81 44.04 -3.31
N CYS A 378 -12.35 42.89 -3.79
CA CYS A 378 -13.17 41.77 -4.24
C CYS A 378 -12.48 40.47 -3.87
N GLY A 379 -13.23 39.53 -3.27
CA GLY A 379 -12.65 38.32 -2.74
C GLY A 379 -13.53 37.55 -1.77
N TYR A 380 -12.96 36.51 -1.19
CA TYR A 380 -13.56 35.75 -0.10
C TYR A 380 -12.48 35.23 0.85
N VAL A 381 -12.89 34.92 2.07
CA VAL A 381 -12.08 34.24 3.08
C VAL A 381 -12.68 32.85 3.31
N GLU A 382 -11.88 31.82 3.10
CA GLU A 382 -12.18 30.44 3.49
C GLU A 382 -11.56 30.16 4.85
N PHE A 383 -12.40 29.73 5.78
CA PHE A 383 -12.07 29.39 7.14
C PHE A 383 -12.08 27.88 7.29
N LEU A 384 -11.02 27.32 7.85
CA LEU A 384 -10.84 25.89 8.00
C LEU A 384 -10.56 25.52 9.47
N ASP A 385 -11.43 24.64 9.99
CA ASP A 385 -11.45 24.05 11.33
C ASP A 385 -11.10 22.56 11.16
N ASN A 386 -9.86 22.19 11.47
CA ASN A 386 -9.29 20.87 11.16
C ASN A 386 -9.29 19.89 12.36
N ASP A 387 -9.51 20.40 13.57
CA ASP A 387 -9.60 19.61 14.81
C ASP A 387 -11.04 19.47 15.34
N GLY A 388 -11.98 20.24 14.80
CA GLY A 388 -13.40 20.20 15.11
C GLY A 388 -13.77 20.93 16.40
N ASP A 389 -12.89 21.76 16.96
CA ASP A 389 -13.15 22.47 18.23
C ASP A 389 -14.07 23.69 18.06
N GLY A 390 -14.36 24.09 16.82
CA GLY A 390 -15.23 25.21 16.46
C GLY A 390 -14.52 26.56 16.42
N ARG A 391 -13.20 26.58 16.50
CA ARG A 391 -12.30 27.67 16.12
C ARG A 391 -11.71 27.34 14.77
N TYR A 392 -11.21 28.35 14.07
CA TYR A 392 -10.63 28.19 12.75
C TYR A 392 -9.13 28.49 12.83
N GLU A 393 -8.31 27.53 12.37
CA GLU A 393 -6.84 27.59 12.44
C GLU A 393 -6.23 28.12 11.16
N ILE A 394 -6.89 27.94 10.01
CA ILE A 394 -6.36 28.37 8.71
C ILE A 394 -7.37 29.29 8.04
N LEU A 395 -6.90 30.47 7.61
CA LEU A 395 -7.68 31.47 6.89
C LEU A 395 -7.06 31.69 5.52
N LYS A 396 -7.75 31.24 4.47
CA LYS A 396 -7.33 31.44 3.08
C LYS A 396 -8.09 32.61 2.49
N ILE A 397 -7.36 33.65 2.10
CA ILE A 397 -7.92 34.85 1.50
C ILE A 397 -7.64 34.79 0.01
N THR A 398 -8.70 34.75 -0.78
CA THR A 398 -8.63 34.88 -2.23
C THR A 398 -9.09 36.27 -2.62
N SER A 399 -8.20 37.04 -3.21
CA SER A 399 -8.46 38.37 -3.75
C SER A 399 -8.33 38.36 -5.27
N TYR A 400 -9.32 38.93 -5.93
CA TYR A 400 -9.35 39.05 -7.38
C TYR A 400 -9.98 40.38 -7.78
N ASP A 401 -9.59 40.89 -8.94
CA ASP A 401 -10.25 42.02 -9.57
C ASP A 401 -11.28 41.54 -10.60
N VAL A 402 -12.39 42.25 -10.74
CA VAL A 402 -13.40 41.98 -11.77
C VAL A 402 -13.35 43.10 -12.80
N TYR A 403 -13.10 42.71 -14.06
CA TYR A 403 -13.11 43.62 -15.20
C TYR A 403 -14.23 43.25 -16.17
N VAL A 404 -14.91 44.26 -16.72
CA VAL A 404 -15.84 44.05 -17.84
C VAL A 404 -15.10 44.39 -19.12
N VAL A 405 -14.87 43.39 -19.97
CA VAL A 405 -13.95 43.51 -21.10
C VAL A 405 -14.70 43.69 -22.42
N SER A 406 -14.20 44.58 -23.28
CA SER A 406 -14.70 44.73 -24.66
C SER A 406 -14.03 43.76 -25.63
N SER A 407 -12.77 43.39 -25.36
CA SER A 407 -11.99 42.42 -26.14
C SER A 407 -10.78 41.94 -25.36
N TYR A 408 -10.29 40.74 -25.71
CA TYR A 408 -9.04 40.19 -25.21
C TYR A 408 -8.15 39.73 -26.38
N SER A 409 -6.83 39.86 -26.23
CA SER A 409 -5.85 39.31 -27.16
C SER A 409 -4.89 38.40 -26.40
N THR A 410 -4.92 37.10 -26.70
CA THR A 410 -3.97 36.12 -26.15
C THR A 410 -2.56 36.34 -26.67
N THR A 411 -2.42 36.74 -27.93
CA THR A 411 -1.12 37.00 -28.57
C THR A 411 -0.45 38.24 -28.01
N GLU A 412 -1.22 39.30 -27.75
CA GLU A 412 -0.68 40.54 -27.18
C GLU A 412 -0.73 40.59 -25.65
N ARG A 413 -1.33 39.58 -25.01
CA ARG A 413 -1.62 39.52 -23.56
C ARG A 413 -2.31 40.79 -23.06
N LYS A 414 -3.28 41.30 -23.83
CA LYS A 414 -3.96 42.56 -23.54
C LYS A 414 -5.44 42.38 -23.33
N ILE A 415 -5.94 42.98 -22.26
CA ILE A 415 -7.36 43.10 -21.94
C ILE A 415 -7.76 44.56 -22.14
N ARG A 416 -8.81 44.78 -22.92
CA ARG A 416 -9.44 46.11 -23.05
C ARG A 416 -10.70 46.15 -22.22
N ASP A 417 -10.75 47.06 -21.28
CA ASP A 417 -11.96 47.35 -20.52
C ASP A 417 -13.06 47.92 -21.43
N LEU A 418 -14.32 47.59 -21.15
CA LEU A 418 -15.48 48.04 -21.91
C LEU A 418 -15.89 49.47 -21.56
N TYR A 419 -15.71 49.87 -20.31
CA TYR A 419 -16.17 51.14 -19.77
C TYR A 419 -15.05 52.20 -19.70
N TYR A 420 -13.78 51.78 -19.72
CA TYR A 420 -12.61 52.64 -19.67
C TYR A 420 -11.69 52.38 -20.87
N THR A 421 -12.03 52.95 -22.03
CA THR A 421 -11.38 52.69 -23.33
C THR A 421 -9.87 52.98 -23.38
N ASP A 422 -9.36 53.80 -22.46
CA ASP A 422 -7.95 54.18 -22.40
C ASP A 422 -7.12 53.26 -21.47
N LYS A 423 -7.79 52.41 -20.67
CA LYS A 423 -7.13 51.43 -19.80
C LYS A 423 -6.97 50.11 -20.53
N THR A 424 -5.78 49.91 -21.09
CA THR A 424 -5.35 48.61 -21.60
C THR A 424 -4.50 47.94 -20.55
N PHE A 425 -4.90 46.76 -20.08
CA PHE A 425 -4.12 45.99 -19.11
C PHE A 425 -3.26 44.98 -19.86
N THR A 426 -1.96 44.96 -19.54
CA THR A 426 -1.07 43.88 -19.99
C THR A 426 -1.07 42.83 -18.90
N VAL A 427 -1.48 41.61 -19.24
CA VAL A 427 -1.46 40.48 -18.31
C VAL A 427 0.01 40.12 -18.06
N PRO A 428 0.51 40.24 -16.81
CA PRO A 428 1.90 39.93 -16.48
C PRO A 428 2.30 38.52 -16.94
N ASP A 429 3.57 38.31 -17.24
CA ASP A 429 4.11 37.02 -17.72
C ASP A 429 4.22 35.96 -16.60
N GLU A 430 3.91 36.34 -15.36
CA GLU A 430 4.07 35.47 -14.18
C GLU A 430 2.94 34.44 -14.05
N SER A 431 3.31 33.25 -13.58
CA SER A 431 2.44 32.10 -13.29
C SER A 431 1.44 32.32 -12.14
N THR A 432 1.25 33.57 -11.69
CA THR A 432 0.49 33.94 -10.49
C THR A 432 -0.85 34.61 -10.81
N VAL A 433 -1.14 34.89 -12.08
CA VAL A 433 -2.39 35.52 -12.51
C VAL A 433 -3.23 34.52 -13.31
N GLU A 434 -4.22 33.92 -12.65
CA GLU A 434 -5.24 33.11 -13.33
C GLU A 434 -6.30 34.02 -13.98
N LEU A 435 -6.58 33.77 -15.25
CA LEU A 435 -7.62 34.47 -16.00
C LEU A 435 -8.76 33.52 -16.32
N THR A 436 -9.89 33.74 -15.65
CA THR A 436 -11.13 33.02 -15.90
C THR A 436 -12.10 33.93 -16.64
N ILE A 437 -12.47 33.53 -17.86
CA ILE A 437 -13.51 34.21 -18.65
C ILE A 437 -14.85 33.56 -18.28
N ILE A 438 -15.74 34.32 -17.67
CA ILE A 438 -17.09 33.88 -17.27
C ILE A 438 -18.10 34.18 -18.37
#